data_AF-A0A1M3LPA8-F1
#
_entry.id   AF-A0A1M3LPA8-F1
#
_cell.length_a   1.000
_cell.length_b   1.000
_cell.length_c   1.000
_cell.angle_alpha   90.00
_cell.angle_beta   90.00
_cell.angle_gamma   90.00
#
_symmetry.space_group_name_H-M   'P 1'
#
loop_
_entity.id
_entity.type
_entity.pdbx_description
1 polymer ?
#
loop_
_entity_poly.entity_id
_entity_poly.type
_entity_poly.pdbx_seq_one_letter_code
_entity_poly.pdbx_strand_id
1 'polypeptide(L)' 'MPRHDAQYALLHPNYVRDLEHNDDGTVNRLFIGPAHAQTTRELEVIVRIAIDGSGREAVVFHVMQLGPKFRRLREENPR' A
#
# COMPACT_ATOMS: atom_id res chain seq x y z
N MET A 1 -6.04 -8.76 -9.12
CA MET A 1 -6.09 -7.34 -9.54
C MET A 1 -5.23 -7.16 -10.78
N PRO A 2 -5.61 -6.37 -11.79
CA PRO A 2 -4.73 -6.03 -12.91
C PRO A 2 -3.45 -5.34 -12.44
N ARG A 3 -2.30 -5.64 -13.08
CA ARG A 3 -1.00 -5.07 -12.72
C ARG A 3 -0.98 -3.54 -12.83
N HIS A 4 -1.58 -3.00 -13.89
CA HIS A 4 -1.63 -1.55 -14.12
C HIS A 4 -2.38 -0.83 -13.00
N ASP A 5 -3.47 -1.41 -12.49
CA ASP A 5 -4.24 -0.80 -11.40
C ASP A 5 -3.43 -0.74 -10.09
N ALA A 6 -2.70 -1.82 -9.78
CA ALA A 6 -1.79 -1.87 -8.64
C ALA A 6 -0.67 -0.82 -8.74
N GLN A 7 -0.07 -0.68 -9.93
CA GLN A 7 0.95 0.33 -10.20
C GLN A 7 0.39 1.74 -10.06
N TYR A 8 -0.82 1.98 -10.58
CA TYR A 8 -1.46 3.29 -10.47
C TYR A 8 -1.71 3.68 -9.01
N ALA A 9 -2.26 2.75 -8.20
CA ALA A 9 -2.52 2.97 -6.78
C ALA A 9 -1.23 3.21 -5.98
N LEU A 10 -0.12 2.55 -6.33
CA LEU A 10 1.19 2.77 -5.71
C LEU A 10 1.80 4.14 -6.06
N LEU A 11 1.61 4.61 -7.29
CA LEU A 11 2.16 5.88 -7.77
C LEU A 11 1.30 7.09 -7.37
N HIS A 12 0.00 6.90 -7.15
CA HIS A 12 -0.95 7.95 -6.80
C HIS A 12 -1.70 7.65 -5.49
N PRO A 13 -1.03 7.34 -4.38
CA PRO A 13 -1.70 7.01 -3.15
C PRO A 13 -2.35 8.25 -2.52
N ASN A 14 -3.56 8.10 -2.00
CA ASN A 14 -4.18 9.10 -1.13
C ASN A 14 -3.96 8.82 0.36
N TYR A 15 -3.46 7.64 0.70
CA TYR A 15 -3.06 7.27 2.06
C TYR A 15 -1.88 6.30 2.02
N VAL A 16 -0.93 6.48 2.93
CA VAL A 16 0.25 5.61 3.09
C VAL A 16 0.55 5.43 4.58
N ARG A 17 0.86 4.21 5.02
CA ARG A 17 1.16 3.98 6.43
C ARG A 17 2.05 2.77 6.63
N ASP A 18 2.99 2.89 7.55
CA ASP A 18 3.77 1.75 8.03
C ASP A 18 2.89 0.90 8.95
N LEU A 19 2.75 -0.38 8.62
CA LEU A 19 1.96 -1.34 9.39
C LEU A 19 2.82 -2.07 10.42
N GLU A 20 3.99 -2.54 10.01
CA GLU A 20 4.82 -3.43 10.80
C GLU A 20 6.29 -3.29 10.37
N HIS A 21 7.17 -3.12 11.35
CA HIS A 21 8.62 -3.23 11.17
C HIS A 21 9.01 -4.68 11.43
N ASN A 22 9.64 -5.31 10.44
CA ASN A 22 10.07 -6.70 10.51
C ASN A 22 11.51 -6.77 11.06
N ASP A 23 11.85 -7.89 11.71
CA ASP A 23 13.18 -8.12 12.29
C ASP A 23 14.30 -8.21 11.24
N ASP A 24 13.93 -8.39 9.96
CA ASP A 24 14.87 -8.49 8.85
C ASP A 24 15.24 -7.13 8.24
N GLY A 25 14.95 -6.01 8.92
CA GLY A 25 15.26 -4.67 8.41
C GLY A 25 14.35 -4.20 7.28
N THR A 26 13.15 -4.78 7.16
CA THR A 26 12.10 -4.32 6.23
C THR A 26 10.89 -3.76 6.98
N VAL A 27 10.06 -2.98 6.28
CA VAL A 27 8.76 -2.51 6.77
C VAL A 27 7.66 -2.94 5.81
N ASN A 28 6.54 -3.40 6.35
CA ASN A 28 5.31 -3.61 5.59
C ASN A 28 4.56 -2.28 5.51
N ARG A 29 4.54 -1.65 4.33
CA ARG A 29 3.91 -0.36 4.09
C ARG A 29 2.62 -0.52 3.30
N LEU A 30 1.53 0.00 3.84
CA LEU A 30 0.24 0.12 3.18
C LEU A 30 0.21 1.36 2.30
N PHE A 31 -0.29 1.21 1.08
CA PHE A 31 -0.71 2.27 0.18
C PHE A 31 -2.20 2.08 -0.12
N ILE A 32 -2.99 3.14 -0.01
CA ILE A 32 -4.36 3.19 -0.49
C ILE A 32 -4.42 4.25 -1.58
N GLY A 33 -5.00 3.90 -2.72
CA GLY A 33 -5.13 4.81 -3.86
C GLY A 33 -6.18 4.33 -4.86
N PRO A 34 -6.58 5.19 -5.81
CA PRO A 34 -7.51 4.82 -6.87
C PRO A 34 -6.91 3.74 -7.78
N ALA A 35 -7.75 2.85 -8.32
CA ALA A 35 -7.31 1.83 -9.27
C ALA A 35 -6.84 2.43 -10.61
N HIS A 36 -7.37 3.57 -11.03
CA HIS A 36 -6.92 4.34 -12.21
C HIS A 36 -7.50 5.77 -12.15
N ALA A 37 -7.12 6.65 -13.08
CA ALA A 37 -7.49 8.08 -13.05
C ALA A 37 -9.01 8.35 -13.01
N GLN A 38 -9.80 7.55 -13.71
CA GLN A 38 -11.25 7.74 -13.89
C GLN A 38 -12.08 6.75 -13.06
N THR A 39 -11.72 6.53 -11.78
CA THR A 39 -12.50 5.64 -10.91
C THR A 39 -12.63 6.17 -9.48
N THR A 40 -13.69 5.75 -8.82
CA THR A 40 -13.91 5.91 -7.38
C THR A 40 -13.48 4.66 -6.58
N ARG A 41 -13.13 3.57 -7.27
CA ARG A 41 -12.66 2.34 -6.64
C ARG A 41 -11.25 2.52 -6.11
N GLU A 42 -11.07 2.31 -4.83
CA GLU A 42 -9.77 2.33 -4.19
C GLU A 42 -9.22 0.92 -4.02
N LEU A 43 -7.89 0.81 -4.08
CA LEU A 43 -7.15 -0.40 -3.81
C LEU A 43 -6.37 -0.25 -2.50
N GLU A 44 -6.20 -1.36 -1.80
CA GLU A 44 -5.21 -1.52 -0.76
C GLU A 44 -4.02 -2.31 -1.32
N VAL A 45 -2.81 -1.77 -1.15
CA VAL A 45 -1.56 -2.37 -1.61
C VAL A 45 -0.59 -2.44 -0.44
N ILE A 46 -0.07 -3.63 -0.13
CA ILE A 46 0.98 -3.77 0.89
C ILE A 46 2.29 -4.13 0.19
N VAL A 47 3.31 -3.34 0.50
CA VAL A 47 4.66 -3.47 -0.03
C VAL A 47 5.62 -3.72 1.12
N ARG A 48 6.48 -4.73 0.97
CA ARG A 48 7.64 -4.89 1.84
C ARG A 48 8.79 -4.06 1.28
N ILE A 49 9.30 -3.12 2.07
CA ILE A 49 10.35 -2.17 1.67
C ILE A 49 11.53 -2.33 2.63
N ALA A 50 12.75 -2.45 2.09
CA ALA A 50 13.95 -2.43 2.92
C ALA A 50 14.22 -1.03 3.48
N ILE A 51 14.51 -0.95 4.78
CA ILE A 51 14.79 0.28 5.52
C ILE A 51 16.17 0.28 6.18
N ASP A 52 16.91 -0.81 6.00
CA ASP A 52 18.28 -1.06 6.50
C ASP A 52 19.38 -0.55 5.56
N GLY A 53 19.02 0.10 4.45
CA GLY A 53 19.96 0.57 3.43
C GLY A 53 20.53 -0.54 2.53
N SER A 54 20.03 -1.78 2.62
CA SER A 54 20.52 -2.92 1.83
C SER A 54 20.27 -2.81 0.33
N GLY A 55 19.39 -1.90 -0.11
CA GLY A 55 18.99 -1.79 -1.51
C GLY A 55 18.18 -2.97 -2.03
N ARG A 56 17.69 -3.86 -1.15
CA ARG A 56 16.81 -4.97 -1.52
C ARG A 56 15.57 -4.44 -2.23
N GLU A 57 15.15 -5.15 -3.29
CA GLU A 57 13.99 -4.78 -4.07
C GLU A 57 12.72 -4.77 -3.20
N ALA A 58 11.86 -3.79 -3.45
CA ALA A 58 10.56 -3.73 -2.81
C ALA A 58 9.63 -4.81 -3.39
N VAL A 59 8.95 -5.54 -2.52
CA VAL A 59 8.07 -6.66 -2.91
C VAL A 59 6.62 -6.27 -2.66
N VAL A 60 5.81 -6.21 -3.72
CA VAL A 60 4.35 -6.11 -3.63
C VAL A 60 3.80 -7.51 -3.40
N PHE A 61 3.22 -7.76 -2.23
CA PHE A 61 2.72 -9.11 -1.88
C PHE A 61 1.22 -9.14 -1.56
N HIS A 62 0.55 -7.98 -1.52
CA HIS A 62 -0.89 -7.88 -1.30
C HIS A 62 -1.48 -6.77 -2.17
N VAL A 63 -2.50 -7.10 -2.96
CA VAL A 63 -3.28 -6.12 -3.74
C VAL A 63 -4.75 -6.54 -3.79
N MET A 64 -5.63 -5.73 -3.20
CA MET A 64 -7.07 -5.95 -3.25
C MET A 64 -7.83 -4.64 -3.37
N GLN A 65 -9.14 -4.70 -3.61
CA GLN A 65 -9.99 -3.53 -3.40
C GLN A 65 -9.94 -3.13 -1.93
N LEU A 66 -10.05 -1.84 -1.63
CA LEU A 66 -10.01 -1.32 -0.27
C LEU A 66 -11.09 -1.98 0.59
N GLY A 67 -10.66 -2.81 1.53
CA GLY A 67 -11.48 -3.55 2.46
C GLY A 67 -11.88 -2.73 3.69
N PRO A 68 -12.82 -3.24 4.49
CA PRO A 68 -13.32 -2.55 5.69
C PRO A 68 -12.23 -2.31 6.73
N LYS A 69 -11.26 -3.22 6.88
CA LYS A 69 -10.15 -3.09 7.85
C LYS A 69 -9.33 -1.83 7.60
N PHE A 70 -8.81 -1.66 6.38
CA PHE A 70 -7.94 -0.53 6.07
C PHE A 70 -8.70 0.76 5.79
N ARG A 71 -9.97 0.67 5.35
CA ARG A 71 -10.88 1.82 5.35
C ARG A 71 -11.04 2.38 6.76
N ARG A 72 -11.39 1.52 7.72
CA ARG A 72 -11.53 1.90 9.13
C ARG A 72 -10.23 2.42 9.74
N LEU A 73 -9.09 1.76 9.45
CA LEU A 73 -7.78 2.25 9.89
C LEU A 73 -7.52 3.69 9.42
N ARG A 74 -7.81 3.99 8.15
CA ARG A 74 -7.68 5.35 7.58
C ARG A 74 -8.63 6.34 8.26
N GLU A 75 -9.87 5.95 8.54
CA GLU A 75 -10.86 6.80 9.20
C GLU A 75 -10.50 7.11 10.66
N GLU A 76 -10.01 6.11 11.39
CA GLU A 76 -9.57 6.26 12.79
C GLU A 76 -8.22 6.99 12.89
N ASN A 77 -7.46 7.02 11.81
CA ASN A 77 -6.15 7.64 11.75
C ASN A 77 -6.01 8.45 10.46
N PRO A 78 -6.79 9.54 10.35
CA PRO A 78 -6.63 10.47 9.26
C PRO A 78 -5.19 10.98 9.28
N ARG A 79 -4.55 10.92 8.11
CA ARG A 79 -3.20 11.45 7.91
C ARG A 79 -3.13 12.94 8.18
#